data_AF-A0A0P7XK08-F1
#
_entry.id   AF-A0A0P7XK08-F1
#
_cell.length_a   1.000
_cell.length_b   1.000
_cell.length_c   1.000
_cell.angle_alpha   90.00
_cell.angle_beta   90.00
_cell.angle_gamma   90.00
#
_symmetry.space_group_name_H-M   'P 1'
#
loop_
_entity.id
_entity.type
_entity.pdbx_description
1 polymer ?
#
loop_
_entity_poly.entity_id
_entity_poly.type
_entity_poly.pdbx_seq_one_letter_code
_entity_poly.pdbx_strand_id
1 'polypeptide(L)'
;MALDELQKPNIGKPEFATGRSTGERKMWAIVTTVAFAIFWFAGLFLAAGLFGQQTLNWTTAVLAAIGLVVGLYARRKVDAD
;
A
#
# COMPACT_ATOMS: atom_id res chain seq x y z
N MET A 1 42.11 2.31 -18.32
CA MET A 1 41.50 1.31 -17.44
C MET A 1 40.67 2.06 -16.39
N ALA A 2 39.51 2.56 -16.80
CA ALA A 2 38.66 3.44 -15.97
C ALA A 2 37.16 3.12 -16.13
N LEU A 3 36.85 1.90 -16.60
CA LEU A 3 35.48 1.39 -16.71
C LEU A 3 35.16 0.34 -15.63
N ASP A 4 36.17 -0.20 -14.95
CA ASP A 4 35.99 -1.23 -13.92
C ASP A 4 35.37 -0.67 -12.62
N GLU A 5 35.51 0.63 -12.34
CA GLU A 5 34.91 1.26 -11.15
C GLU A 5 33.46 1.72 -11.34
N LEU A 6 32.99 1.90 -12.59
CA LEU A 6 31.58 2.13 -12.91
C LEU A 6 30.77 0.83 -12.89
N GLN A 7 31.43 -0.31 -12.91
CA GLN A 7 30.83 -1.63 -12.80
C GLN A 7 30.80 -2.09 -11.34
N LYS A 8 30.48 -1.18 -10.42
CA LYS A 8 30.13 -1.53 -9.05
C LYS A 8 28.98 -2.54 -9.15
N PRO A 9 29.19 -3.82 -8.80
CA PRO A 9 28.16 -4.84 -8.95
C PRO A 9 26.97 -4.36 -8.14
N ASN A 10 25.85 -4.10 -8.84
CA ASN A 10 24.60 -3.59 -8.31
C ASN A 10 24.34 -4.22 -6.93
N ILE A 11 24.64 -3.45 -5.87
CA ILE A 11 24.60 -3.91 -4.49
C ILE A 11 23.13 -4.10 -4.16
N GLY A 12 22.72 -5.36 -4.17
CA GLY A 12 21.33 -5.76 -4.11
C GLY A 12 21.02 -6.53 -5.37
N LYS A 13 21.09 -7.86 -5.31
CA LYS A 13 20.36 -8.69 -6.27
C LYS A 13 18.93 -8.12 -6.32
N PRO A 14 18.42 -7.66 -7.47
CA PRO A 14 17.04 -7.23 -7.53
C PRO A 14 16.19 -8.40 -7.04
N GLU A 15 15.19 -8.12 -6.20
CA GLU A 15 14.42 -9.13 -5.47
C GLU A 15 13.80 -10.21 -6.39
N PHE A 16 13.64 -9.87 -7.68
CA PHE A 16 13.25 -10.77 -8.77
C PHE A 16 14.25 -11.91 -9.06
N ALA A 17 15.55 -11.70 -8.81
CA ALA A 17 16.61 -12.68 -9.03
C ALA A 17 16.60 -13.83 -8.00
N THR A 18 15.90 -13.65 -6.89
CA THR A 18 15.79 -14.64 -5.81
C THR A 18 14.68 -15.67 -6.01
N GLY A 19 13.85 -15.54 -7.06
CA GLY A 19 12.76 -16.51 -7.33
C GLY A 19 11.70 -16.60 -6.22
N ARG A 20 11.74 -15.69 -5.23
CA ARG A 20 10.77 -15.59 -4.14
C ARG A 20 9.41 -15.25 -4.76
N SER A 21 8.38 -16.00 -4.41
CA SER A 21 7.02 -16.02 -4.98
C SER A 21 6.42 -14.65 -5.29
N THR A 22 6.81 -14.06 -6.44
CA THR A 22 6.41 -12.68 -6.79
C THR A 22 4.91 -12.50 -6.96
N GLY A 23 4.15 -13.57 -7.25
CA GLY A 23 2.70 -13.50 -7.47
C GLY A 23 1.92 -13.08 -6.22
N GLU A 24 2.16 -13.75 -5.09
CA GLU A 24 1.43 -13.50 -3.84
C GLU A 24 1.76 -12.12 -3.25
N ARG A 25 3.05 -11.76 -3.22
CA ARG A 25 3.48 -10.44 -2.76
C ARG A 25 2.97 -9.30 -3.66
N LYS A 26 2.95 -9.49 -4.99
CA LYS A 26 2.33 -8.52 -5.91
C LYS A 26 0.85 -8.36 -5.66
N MET A 27 0.13 -9.47 -5.42
CA MET A 27 -1.30 -9.42 -5.10
C MET A 27 -1.55 -8.64 -3.80
N TRP A 28 -0.80 -8.92 -2.73
CA TRP A 28 -0.92 -8.18 -1.47
C TRP A 28 -0.54 -6.70 -1.61
N ALA A 29 0.42 -6.36 -2.46
CA ALA A 29 0.76 -4.97 -2.76
C ALA A 29 -0.39 -4.22 -3.47
N ILE A 30 -1.08 -4.87 -4.40
CA ILE A 30 -2.28 -4.32 -5.05
C ILE A 30 -3.38 -4.12 -4.01
N VAL A 31 -3.67 -5.14 -3.20
CA VAL A 31 -4.69 -5.08 -2.14
C VAL A 31 -4.41 -3.94 -1.16
N THR A 32 -3.15 -3.79 -0.74
CA THR A 32 -2.71 -2.69 0.14
C THR A 32 -3.02 -1.33 -0.48
N THR A 33 -2.67 -1.16 -1.76
CA THR A 33 -2.86 0.10 -2.48
C THR A 33 -4.35 0.45 -2.61
N VAL A 34 -5.19 -0.51 -3.01
CA VAL A 34 -6.64 -0.32 -3.15
C VAL A 34 -7.29 -0.01 -1.81
N ALA A 35 -6.92 -0.74 -0.75
CA ALA A 35 -7.48 -0.54 0.59
C ALA A 35 -7.15 0.86 1.14
N PHE A 36 -5.92 1.34 0.97
CA PHE A 36 -5.55 2.70 1.37
C PHE A 36 -6.22 3.77 0.51
N ALA A 37 -6.45 3.52 -0.79
CA ALA A 37 -7.21 4.43 -1.63
C ALA A 37 -8.66 4.58 -1.12
N ILE A 38 -9.32 3.48 -0.78
CA ILE A 38 -10.67 3.49 -0.18
C ILE A 38 -10.65 4.20 1.18
N PHE A 39 -9.65 3.93 2.03
CA PHE A 39 -9.49 4.60 3.31
C PHE A 39 -9.37 6.11 3.16
N TRP A 40 -8.49 6.60 2.28
CA TRP A 40 -8.30 8.03 2.09
C TRP A 40 -9.50 8.69 1.45
N PHE A 41 -10.13 8.06 0.47
CA PHE A 41 -11.35 8.58 -0.13
C PHE A 41 -12.45 8.70 0.92
N ALA A 42 -12.80 7.62 1.62
CA ALA A 42 -13.85 7.66 2.63
C ALA A 42 -13.48 8.53 3.84
N GLY A 43 -12.21 8.54 4.25
CA GLY A 43 -11.69 9.31 5.37
C GLY A 43 -11.72 10.82 5.13
N LEU A 44 -11.42 11.27 3.91
CA LEU A 44 -11.53 12.68 3.55
C LEU A 44 -12.99 13.16 3.55
N PHE A 45 -13.92 12.33 3.06
CA PHE A 45 -15.36 12.62 3.13
C PHE A 45 -15.86 12.67 4.58
N LEU A 46 -15.40 11.74 5.42
CA LEU A 46 -15.69 11.76 6.85
C LEU A 46 -15.15 13.04 7.51
N ALA A 47 -13.90 13.41 7.22
CA ALA A 47 -13.28 14.63 7.74
C ALA A 47 -14.05 15.88 7.29
N ALA A 48 -14.42 15.99 6.01
CA ALA A 48 -15.25 17.08 5.50
C ALA A 48 -16.62 17.16 6.18
N GLY A 49 -17.21 16.01 6.53
CA GLY A 49 -18.45 15.95 7.31
C GLY A 49 -18.30 16.53 8.72
N LEU A 50 -17.15 16.37 9.36
CA LEU A 50 -16.88 16.96 10.69
C LEU A 50 -16.76 18.49 10.64
N PHE A 51 -16.34 19.06 9.50
CA PHE A 51 -16.29 20.50 9.28
C PHE A 51 -17.63 21.08 8.79
N GLY A 52 -18.71 20.28 8.78
CA GLY A 52 -20.05 20.71 8.34
C GLY A 52 -20.17 20.95 6.84
N GLN A 53 -19.18 20.57 6.03
CA GLN A 53 -19.22 20.76 4.58
C GLN A 53 -20.02 19.69 3.84
N GLN A 54 -20.28 18.53 4.47
CA GLN A 54 -21.08 17.45 3.89
C GLN A 54 -21.90 16.69 4.93
N THR A 55 -22.94 16.01 4.47
CA THR A 55 -23.74 15.08 5.28
C THR A 55 -22.91 13.86 5.68
N LEU A 56 -22.77 13.67 6.99
CA LEU A 56 -21.98 12.60 7.55
C LEU A 56 -22.76 11.27 7.48
N ASN A 57 -22.42 10.46 6.47
CA ASN A 57 -23.03 9.15 6.28
C ASN A 57 -22.25 8.10 7.08
N TRP A 58 -22.94 7.31 7.89
CA TRP A 58 -22.29 6.24 8.68
C TRP A 58 -21.49 5.24 7.82
N THR A 59 -21.88 5.07 6.55
CA THR A 59 -21.20 4.23 5.58
C THR A 59 -19.77 4.70 5.26
N THR A 60 -19.50 6.01 5.26
CA THR A 60 -18.14 6.53 5.00
C THR A 60 -17.22 6.22 6.18
N ALA A 61 -17.71 6.29 7.41
CA ALA A 61 -16.95 5.88 8.59
C ALA A 61 -16.59 4.39 8.55
N VAL A 62 -17.54 3.53 8.18
CA VAL A 62 -17.32 2.08 8.05
C VAL A 62 -16.31 1.77 6.94
N LEU A 63 -16.45 2.39 5.77
CA LEU A 63 -15.51 2.23 4.64
C LEU A 63 -14.10 2.67 5.01
N ALA A 64 -13.95 3.78 5.72
CA ALA A 64 -12.64 4.24 6.19
C ALA A 64 -12.03 3.23 7.17
N ALA A 65 -12.80 2.76 8.17
CA ALA A 65 -12.31 1.77 9.13
C ALA A 65 -11.87 0.46 8.46
N ILE A 66 -12.67 -0.07 7.53
CA ILE A 66 -12.33 -1.29 6.78
C ILE A 66 -11.09 -1.07 5.91
N GLY A 67 -11.03 0.02 5.15
CA GLY A 67 -9.88 0.34 4.31
C GLY A 67 -8.58 0.44 5.10
N LEU A 68 -8.63 1.02 6.30
CA LEU A 68 -7.49 1.11 7.21
C LEU A 68 -7.04 -0.29 7.68
N VAL A 69 -7.97 -1.10 8.20
CA VAL A 69 -7.65 -2.44 8.75
C VAL A 69 -7.12 -3.35 7.66
N VAL A 70 -7.77 -3.39 6.49
CA VAL A 70 -7.35 -4.21 5.35
C VAL A 70 -6.00 -3.73 4.80
N GLY A 71 -5.80 -2.41 4.69
CA GLY A 71 -4.54 -1.84 4.21
C GLY A 71 -3.36 -2.16 5.13
N LEU A 72 -3.55 -2.08 6.45
CA LEU A 72 -2.53 -2.45 7.42
C LEU A 72 -2.23 -3.96 7.39
N TYR A 73 -3.26 -4.81 7.28
CA TYR A 73 -3.08 -6.25 7.18
C TYR A 73 -2.32 -6.64 5.90
N ALA A 74 -2.74 -6.10 4.75
CA ALA A 74 -2.11 -6.37 3.46
C ALA A 74 -0.66 -5.88 3.43
N ARG A 75 -0.37 -4.72 4.03
CA ARG A 75 1.01 -4.23 4.19
C ARG A 75 1.88 -5.21 4.98
N ARG A 76 1.37 -5.74 6.10
CA ARG A 76 2.12 -6.74 6.88
C ARG A 76 2.38 -8.01 6.08
N LYS A 77 1.49 -8.41 5.18
CA LYS A 77 1.72 -9.53 4.26
C LYS A 77 2.81 -9.23 3.24
N VAL A 78 2.83 -8.02 2.67
CA VAL A 78 3.90 -7.59 1.77
C VAL A 78 5.27 -7.56 2.44
N ASP A 79 5.31 -7.18 3.73
CA ASP A 79 6.56 -7.03 4.50
C ASP A 79 7.08 -8.36 5.08
N ALA A 80 6.21 -9.38 5.24
CA ALA A 80 6.56 -10.66 5.87
C ALA A 80 7.07 -11.75 4.91
N ASP A 81 6.98 -11.53 3.58
CA ASP A 81 7.34 -12.49 2.51
C ASP A 81 8.66 -12.15 1.77
#